data_AF-A0A2N2PE61-F1
#
_entry.id   AF-A0A2N2PE61-F1
#
_cell.length_a   1.000
_cell.length_b   1.000
_cell.length_c   1.000
_cell.angle_alpha   90.00
_cell.angle_beta   90.00
_cell.angle_gamma   90.00
#
_symmetry.space_group_name_H-M   'P 1'
#
loop_
_entity.id
_entity.type
_entity.pdbx_description
1 polymer ?
#
loop_
_entity_poly.entity_id
_entity_poly.type
_entity_poly.pdbx_seq_one_letter_code
_entity_poly.pdbx_strand_id
1 'polypeptide(L)'
;MVLIFNALGLQSGLVRDKDSRSEAVKALHQRGVELKEKVSSLRQGMQTIIADAVNYPDIPWLGIQASLSQLANLEKPLATFAEVTKVADLGKLDPSAEFLQQLKINLENLTVLSAFFEDWHGGLSTGIKRLQSGLVVLSNLMELGNSTEKSTVADLERIAADSKAIYSDPKQLMSAELRRPLKGKLEQFRQKYDQLYYGLHQKFVGDKAPWGDLTTIRQSSHFIALNQLKGLPFISSSPFNLLALELQSIERKRCNEFNAQVLETFAVCPYCRFPEDSAVAANISGRIQAIRSKLDELWTAWESQIISEISNLKERLSLLSASQRQFIQDLIQKGRLPDTISDDLLTALYELSRDLQPVELDLKQLGDYLLSKGSALTEAELRASVDDYINQITQGCQRDLVRINIKIE
;
A
#
# COMPACT_ATOMS: atom_id res chain seq x y z
N MET A 1 -51.38 14.05 -39.92
CA MET A 1 -51.16 12.60 -40.17
C MET A 1 -49.83 12.26 -40.82
N VAL A 2 -49.60 12.59 -42.10
CA VAL A 2 -48.32 12.33 -42.79
C VAL A 2 -47.11 12.86 -41.99
N LEU A 3 -47.24 14.06 -41.42
CA LEU A 3 -46.20 14.70 -40.61
C LEU A 3 -45.94 13.97 -39.26
N ILE A 4 -46.98 13.41 -38.64
CA ILE A 4 -46.84 12.60 -37.41
C ILE A 4 -46.06 11.32 -37.73
N PHE A 5 -46.40 10.65 -38.83
CA PHE A 5 -45.70 9.45 -39.28
C PHE A 5 -44.23 9.75 -39.57
N ASN A 6 -43.94 10.84 -40.27
CA ASN A 6 -42.57 11.28 -40.52
C ASN A 6 -41.81 11.57 -39.20
N ALA A 7 -42.44 12.26 -38.24
CA ALA A 7 -41.83 12.56 -36.94
C ALA A 7 -41.52 11.29 -36.12
N LEU A 8 -42.30 10.23 -36.28
CA LEU A 8 -42.10 8.93 -35.62
C LEU A 8 -41.18 7.97 -36.40
N GLY A 9 -40.70 8.37 -37.59
CA GLY A 9 -39.91 7.52 -38.47
C GLY A 9 -40.72 6.41 -39.18
N LEU A 10 -42.05 6.56 -39.25
CA LEU A 10 -42.96 5.61 -39.88
C LEU A 10 -43.16 5.93 -41.37
N GLN A 11 -43.49 4.91 -42.16
CA GLN A 11 -43.77 5.05 -43.59
C GLN A 11 -45.02 5.90 -43.81
N SER A 12 -44.84 7.15 -44.27
CA SER A 12 -45.96 8.07 -44.46
C SER A 12 -46.86 7.76 -45.67
N GLY A 13 -46.43 6.85 -46.56
CA GLY A 13 -47.24 6.30 -47.64
C GLY A 13 -48.48 5.54 -47.15
N LEU A 14 -48.38 4.87 -46.00
CA LEU A 14 -49.46 4.05 -45.42
C LEU A 14 -50.72 4.86 -45.05
N VAL A 15 -50.57 6.18 -44.86
CA VAL A 15 -51.70 7.06 -44.51
C VAL A 15 -52.26 7.79 -45.75
N ARG A 16 -51.51 7.81 -46.85
CA ARG A 16 -51.89 8.49 -48.10
C ARG A 16 -52.81 7.61 -48.94
N ASP A 17 -52.46 6.34 -49.07
CA ASP A 17 -53.29 5.34 -49.73
C ASP A 17 -54.40 4.87 -48.78
N LYS A 18 -55.61 4.63 -49.32
CA LYS A 18 -56.78 4.23 -48.53
C LYS A 18 -56.72 2.77 -48.13
N ASP A 19 -56.14 1.93 -48.98
CA ASP A 19 -56.12 0.47 -48.80
C ASP A 19 -55.09 0.06 -47.74
N SER A 20 -54.04 0.86 -47.54
CA SER A 20 -52.97 0.65 -46.55
C SER A 20 -53.19 1.32 -45.18
N ARG A 21 -54.36 1.92 -44.92
CA ARG A 21 -54.63 2.62 -43.65
C ARG A 21 -54.74 1.68 -42.45
N SER A 22 -55.08 0.41 -42.69
CA SER A 22 -55.15 -0.59 -41.63
C SER A 22 -53.75 -0.92 -41.09
N GLU A 23 -52.77 -0.93 -41.98
CA GLU A 23 -51.34 -1.11 -41.71
C GLU A 23 -50.78 0.14 -41.03
N ALA A 24 -51.22 1.34 -41.42
CA ALA A 24 -50.87 2.58 -40.72
C ALA A 24 -51.28 2.55 -39.24
N VAL A 25 -52.49 2.07 -38.94
CA VAL A 25 -52.98 1.91 -37.56
C VAL A 25 -52.09 0.97 -36.77
N LYS A 26 -51.78 -0.21 -37.32
CA LYS A 26 -50.89 -1.19 -36.67
C LYS A 26 -49.50 -0.61 -36.41
N ALA A 27 -48.91 0.05 -37.41
CA ALA A 27 -47.58 0.65 -37.29
C ALA A 27 -47.53 1.76 -36.24
N LEU A 28 -48.55 2.63 -36.19
CA LEU A 28 -48.63 3.69 -35.19
C LEU A 28 -48.85 3.15 -33.78
N HIS A 29 -49.76 2.18 -33.63
CA HIS A 29 -50.01 1.49 -32.37
C HIS A 29 -48.74 0.87 -31.81
N GLN A 30 -48.08 0.03 -32.62
CA GLN A 30 -46.84 -0.64 -32.23
C GLN A 30 -45.76 0.38 -31.85
N ARG A 31 -45.56 1.42 -32.66
CA ARG A 31 -44.57 2.45 -32.37
C ARG A 31 -44.87 3.23 -31.09
N GLY A 32 -46.14 3.49 -30.81
CA GLY A 32 -46.59 4.12 -29.57
C GLY A 32 -46.26 3.26 -28.35
N VAL A 33 -46.53 1.95 -28.42
CA VAL A 33 -46.20 0.98 -27.36
C VAL A 33 -44.68 0.91 -27.15
N GLU A 34 -43.90 0.71 -28.22
CA GLU A 34 -42.43 0.64 -28.16
C GLU A 34 -41.80 1.89 -27.53
N LEU A 35 -42.23 3.08 -27.93
CA LEU A 35 -41.70 4.33 -27.39
C LEU A 35 -42.12 4.54 -25.93
N LYS A 36 -43.33 4.11 -25.55
CA LYS A 36 -43.80 4.18 -24.16
C LYS A 36 -42.95 3.28 -23.26
N GLU A 37 -42.69 2.04 -23.68
CA GLU A 37 -41.78 1.12 -22.99
C GLU A 37 -40.36 1.70 -22.89
N LYS A 38 -39.85 2.25 -24.00
CA LYS A 38 -38.52 2.88 -24.03
C LYS A 38 -38.40 4.05 -23.05
N VAL A 39 -39.40 4.95 -23.00
CA VAL A 39 -39.43 6.06 -22.04
C VAL A 39 -39.45 5.54 -20.61
N SER A 40 -40.29 4.54 -20.31
CA SER A 40 -40.38 3.94 -18.97
C SER A 40 -39.07 3.31 -18.53
N SER A 41 -38.49 2.45 -19.38
CA SER A 41 -37.23 1.76 -19.10
C SER A 41 -36.08 2.75 -18.93
N LEU A 42 -35.99 3.77 -19.79
CA LEU A 42 -34.95 4.79 -19.69
C LEU A 42 -35.07 5.61 -18.41
N ARG A 43 -36.29 6.00 -18.00
CA ARG A 43 -36.51 6.73 -16.75
C ARG A 43 -36.09 5.91 -15.54
N GLN A 44 -36.46 4.62 -15.52
CA GLN A 44 -36.04 3.71 -14.45
C GLN A 44 -34.51 3.56 -14.40
N GLY A 45 -33.87 3.28 -15.54
CA GLY A 45 -32.40 3.13 -15.61
C GLY A 45 -31.66 4.41 -15.22
N MET A 46 -32.13 5.57 -15.70
CA MET A 46 -31.56 6.87 -15.35
C MET A 46 -31.73 7.20 -13.86
N GLN A 47 -32.80 6.77 -13.20
CA GLN A 47 -32.94 6.92 -11.75
C GLN A 47 -31.86 6.16 -10.99
N THR A 48 -31.49 4.95 -11.44
CA THR A 48 -30.38 4.20 -10.85
C THR A 48 -29.05 4.94 -11.01
N ILE A 49 -28.78 5.51 -12.18
CA ILE A 49 -27.57 6.34 -12.40
C ILE A 49 -27.55 7.55 -11.47
N ILE A 50 -28.69 8.25 -11.32
CA ILE A 50 -28.80 9.44 -10.46
C ILE A 50 -28.66 9.07 -8.98
N ALA A 51 -29.09 7.88 -8.55
CA ALA A 51 -28.89 7.42 -7.17
C ALA A 51 -27.40 7.33 -6.80
N ASP A 52 -26.52 7.03 -7.76
CA ASP A 52 -25.07 6.96 -7.59
C ASP A 52 -24.35 8.31 -7.77
N ALA A 53 -25.09 9.42 -7.92
CA ALA A 53 -24.56 10.75 -8.21
C ALA A 53 -23.46 11.22 -7.23
N VAL A 54 -23.52 10.78 -5.97
CA VAL A 54 -22.52 11.12 -4.94
C VAL A 54 -21.10 10.68 -5.32
N ASN A 55 -20.97 9.62 -6.11
CA ASN A 55 -19.68 9.12 -6.59
C ASN A 55 -19.11 9.94 -7.76
N TYR A 56 -19.87 10.92 -8.26
CA TYR A 56 -19.59 11.70 -9.47
C TYR A 56 -19.92 13.19 -9.25
N PRO A 57 -19.21 13.88 -8.34
CA PRO A 57 -19.59 15.22 -7.88
C PRO A 57 -19.51 16.29 -8.97
N ASP A 58 -18.65 16.09 -9.98
CA ASP A 58 -18.47 17.05 -11.07
C ASP A 58 -19.49 16.89 -12.22
N ILE A 59 -20.34 15.87 -12.20
CA ILE A 59 -21.34 15.66 -13.25
C ILE A 59 -22.54 16.60 -13.01
N PRO A 60 -23.09 17.27 -14.04
CA PRO A 60 -24.17 18.23 -13.92
C PRO A 60 -25.54 17.54 -13.77
N TRP A 61 -25.72 16.78 -12.69
CA TRP A 61 -26.88 15.94 -12.44
C TRP A 61 -28.22 16.69 -12.50
N LEU A 62 -28.26 17.93 -12.03
CA LEU A 62 -29.47 18.78 -12.11
C LEU A 62 -29.91 19.03 -13.55
N GLY A 63 -28.96 19.28 -14.46
CA GLY A 63 -29.26 19.47 -15.88
C GLY A 63 -29.77 18.19 -16.53
N ILE A 64 -29.15 17.05 -16.19
CA ILE A 64 -29.58 15.72 -16.65
C ILE A 64 -30.99 15.40 -16.15
N GLN A 65 -31.28 15.67 -14.88
CA GLN A 65 -32.58 15.45 -14.26
C GLN A 65 -33.67 16.34 -14.87
N ALA A 66 -33.34 17.58 -15.22
CA ALA A 66 -34.26 18.47 -15.95
C ALA A 66 -34.61 17.90 -17.33
N SER A 67 -33.61 17.45 -18.10
CA SER A 67 -33.84 16.76 -19.39
C SER A 67 -34.66 15.49 -19.23
N LEU A 68 -34.42 14.69 -18.17
CA LEU A 68 -35.19 13.48 -17.90
C LEU A 68 -36.66 13.78 -17.56
N SER A 69 -36.91 14.85 -16.79
CA SER A 69 -38.25 15.27 -16.39
C SER A 69 -39.10 15.71 -17.59
N GLN A 70 -38.47 16.31 -18.61
CA GLN A 70 -39.13 16.71 -19.86
C GLN A 70 -39.70 15.51 -20.65
N LEU A 71 -39.24 14.28 -20.40
CA LEU A 71 -39.83 13.09 -21.02
C LEU A 71 -41.29 12.85 -20.61
N ALA A 72 -41.76 13.44 -19.50
CA ALA A 72 -43.18 13.40 -19.13
C ALA A 72 -44.08 13.98 -20.24
N ASN A 73 -43.56 14.93 -21.04
CA ASN A 73 -44.28 15.52 -22.16
C ASN A 73 -44.55 14.52 -23.30
N LEU A 74 -43.92 13.34 -23.30
CA LEU A 74 -44.21 12.25 -24.25
C LEU A 74 -45.28 11.28 -23.76
N GLU A 75 -45.61 11.25 -22.47
CA GLU A 75 -46.50 10.22 -21.91
C GLU A 75 -47.89 10.24 -22.57
N LYS A 76 -48.52 11.42 -22.62
CA LYS A 76 -49.85 11.58 -23.23
C LYS A 76 -49.82 11.33 -24.75
N PRO A 77 -48.91 11.94 -25.55
CA PRO A 77 -48.81 11.63 -26.98
C PRO A 77 -48.63 10.14 -27.27
N LEU A 78 -47.72 9.46 -26.55
CA LEU A 78 -47.42 8.05 -26.77
C LEU A 78 -48.56 7.14 -26.34
N ALA A 79 -49.27 7.48 -25.25
CA ALA A 79 -50.50 6.77 -24.87
C ALA A 79 -51.58 6.89 -25.95
N THR A 80 -51.81 8.10 -26.47
CA THR A 80 -52.75 8.32 -27.59
C THR A 80 -52.39 7.47 -28.80
N PHE A 81 -51.10 7.36 -29.16
CA PHE A 81 -50.65 6.52 -30.28
C PHE A 81 -50.84 5.03 -29.99
N ALA A 82 -50.53 4.58 -28.78
CA ALA A 82 -50.71 3.20 -28.34
C ALA A 82 -52.20 2.79 -28.24
N GLU A 83 -53.13 3.74 -28.17
CA GLU A 83 -54.58 3.45 -28.13
C GLU A 83 -55.25 3.44 -29.51
N VAL A 84 -54.53 3.80 -30.58
CA VAL A 84 -55.06 3.76 -31.96
C VAL A 84 -55.30 2.31 -32.37
N THR A 85 -56.56 1.93 -32.56
CA THR A 85 -56.94 0.55 -32.95
C THR A 85 -57.77 0.50 -34.23
N LYS A 86 -58.34 1.64 -34.66
CA LYS A 86 -59.16 1.75 -35.87
C LYS A 86 -58.71 2.91 -36.75
N VAL A 87 -59.00 2.84 -38.06
CA VAL A 87 -58.66 3.90 -39.03
C VAL A 87 -59.28 5.25 -38.66
N ALA A 88 -60.47 5.26 -38.04
CA ALA A 88 -61.12 6.47 -37.55
C ALA A 88 -60.33 7.18 -36.45
N ASP A 89 -59.53 6.47 -35.66
CA ASP A 89 -58.73 7.05 -34.57
C ASP A 89 -57.57 7.88 -35.10
N LEU A 90 -57.10 7.61 -36.32
CA LEU A 90 -56.12 8.46 -37.00
C LEU A 90 -56.63 9.89 -37.17
N GLY A 91 -57.94 10.10 -37.36
CA GLY A 91 -58.53 11.43 -37.46
C GLY A 91 -58.55 12.23 -36.15
N LYS A 92 -58.31 11.57 -35.00
CA LYS A 92 -58.33 12.18 -33.66
C LYS A 92 -56.97 12.71 -33.20
N LEU A 93 -55.91 12.45 -33.96
CA LEU A 93 -54.57 12.91 -33.61
C LEU A 93 -54.42 14.40 -33.87
N ASP A 94 -53.77 15.11 -32.95
CA ASP A 94 -53.46 16.53 -33.09
C ASP A 94 -52.46 16.76 -34.24
N PRO A 95 -52.85 17.45 -35.34
CA PRO A 95 -51.97 17.73 -36.45
C PRO A 95 -51.31 19.12 -36.36
N SER A 96 -51.49 19.85 -35.25
CA SER A 96 -51.00 21.23 -35.11
C SER A 96 -49.48 21.30 -35.24
N ALA A 97 -48.99 22.39 -35.86
CA ALA A 97 -47.56 22.61 -36.05
C ALA A 97 -46.81 22.68 -34.71
N GLU A 98 -47.43 23.27 -33.69
CA GLU A 98 -46.90 23.36 -32.33
C GLU A 98 -46.75 21.97 -31.69
N PHE A 99 -47.77 21.12 -31.76
CA PHE A 99 -47.69 19.74 -31.28
C PHE A 99 -46.57 18.96 -31.98
N LEU A 100 -46.48 19.07 -33.31
CA LEU A 100 -45.47 18.37 -34.09
C LEU A 100 -44.05 18.84 -33.75
N GLN A 101 -43.86 20.14 -33.54
CA GLN A 101 -42.58 20.70 -33.12
C GLN A 101 -42.18 20.19 -31.73
N GLN A 102 -43.12 20.22 -30.77
CA GLN A 102 -42.85 19.74 -29.41
C GLN A 102 -42.60 18.22 -29.37
N LEU A 103 -43.36 17.45 -30.15
CA LEU A 103 -43.16 16.00 -30.31
C LEU A 103 -41.75 15.72 -30.84
N LYS A 104 -41.31 16.44 -31.87
CA LYS A 104 -39.96 16.30 -32.43
C LYS A 104 -38.87 16.60 -31.39
N ILE A 105 -38.96 17.74 -30.69
CA ILE A 105 -38.00 18.13 -29.64
C ILE A 105 -37.93 17.06 -28.55
N ASN A 106 -39.08 16.54 -28.10
CA ASN A 106 -39.12 15.54 -27.05
C ASN A 106 -38.56 14.17 -27.50
N LEU A 107 -38.82 13.76 -28.75
CA LEU A 107 -38.24 12.53 -29.33
C LEU A 107 -36.72 12.65 -29.53
N GLU A 108 -36.24 13.83 -29.90
CA GLU A 108 -34.80 14.13 -29.95
C GLU A 108 -34.17 14.03 -28.55
N ASN A 109 -34.81 14.61 -27.52
CA ASN A 109 -34.36 14.48 -26.13
C ASN A 109 -34.35 13.02 -25.65
N LEU A 110 -35.38 12.22 -25.98
CA LEU A 110 -35.40 10.78 -25.70
C LEU A 110 -34.19 10.06 -26.34
N THR A 111 -33.87 10.41 -27.59
CA THR A 111 -32.73 9.82 -28.31
C THR A 111 -31.41 10.20 -27.66
N VAL A 112 -31.23 11.47 -27.30
CA VAL A 112 -30.05 12.00 -26.61
C VAL A 112 -29.82 11.31 -25.27
N LEU A 113 -30.87 11.21 -24.44
CA LEU A 113 -30.79 10.56 -23.13
C LEU A 113 -30.55 9.05 -23.25
N SER A 114 -31.12 8.39 -24.26
CA SER A 114 -30.84 6.97 -24.53
C SER A 114 -29.37 6.74 -24.87
N ALA A 115 -28.82 7.56 -25.78
CA ALA A 115 -27.40 7.47 -26.15
C ALA A 115 -26.48 7.81 -24.96
N PHE A 116 -26.85 8.78 -24.12
CA PHE A 116 -26.11 9.06 -22.88
C PHE A 116 -26.13 7.86 -21.94
N PHE A 117 -27.30 7.24 -21.73
CA PHE A 117 -27.45 6.06 -20.87
C PHE A 117 -26.57 4.90 -21.35
N GLU A 118 -26.59 4.61 -22.65
CA GLU A 118 -25.72 3.59 -23.27
C GLU A 118 -24.24 3.94 -23.10
N ASP A 119 -23.85 5.20 -23.33
CA ASP A 119 -22.46 5.65 -23.17
C ASP A 119 -21.99 5.56 -21.71
N TRP A 120 -22.87 5.90 -20.76
CA TRP A 120 -22.62 5.85 -19.33
C TRP A 120 -22.23 4.45 -18.87
N HIS A 121 -23.02 3.44 -19.28
CA HIS A 121 -22.72 2.03 -19.01
C HIS A 121 -21.60 1.48 -19.90
N GLY A 122 -21.42 2.04 -21.10
CA GLY A 122 -20.35 1.72 -22.04
C GLY A 122 -18.97 2.30 -21.69
N GLY A 123 -18.67 2.48 -20.41
CA GLY A 123 -17.35 2.87 -19.90
C GLY A 123 -17.12 4.37 -19.67
N LEU A 124 -18.07 5.25 -19.98
CA LEU A 124 -17.93 6.68 -19.67
C LEU A 124 -17.84 6.90 -18.15
N SER A 125 -18.70 6.23 -17.38
CA SER A 125 -18.75 6.33 -15.91
C SER A 125 -17.47 5.84 -15.24
N THR A 126 -16.92 4.69 -15.68
CA THR A 126 -15.68 4.14 -15.12
C THR A 126 -14.47 4.97 -15.53
N GLY A 127 -14.43 5.49 -16.76
CA GLY A 127 -13.37 6.40 -17.21
C GLY A 127 -13.33 7.70 -16.41
N ILE A 128 -14.49 8.33 -16.16
CA ILE A 128 -14.57 9.55 -15.33
C ILE A 128 -14.14 9.26 -13.89
N LYS A 129 -14.62 8.15 -13.30
CA LYS A 129 -14.23 7.73 -11.94
C LYS A 129 -12.72 7.49 -11.83
N ARG A 130 -12.12 6.84 -12.83
CA ARG A 130 -10.67 6.60 -12.92
C ARG A 130 -9.90 7.92 -12.95
N LEU A 131 -10.33 8.84 -13.81
CA LEU A 131 -9.73 10.16 -13.94
C LEU A 131 -9.78 10.94 -12.61
N GLN A 132 -10.94 11.02 -11.99
CA GLN A 132 -11.12 11.70 -10.70
C GLN A 132 -10.26 11.07 -9.60
N SER A 133 -10.23 9.74 -9.51
CA SER A 133 -9.43 9.02 -8.51
C SER A 133 -7.93 9.22 -8.74
N GLY A 134 -7.49 9.24 -10.00
CA GLY A 134 -6.08 9.47 -10.36
C GLY A 134 -5.62 10.89 -10.04
N LEU A 135 -6.47 11.90 -10.32
CA LEU A 135 -6.20 13.30 -10.03
C LEU A 135 -5.86 13.56 -8.55
N VAL A 136 -6.53 12.85 -7.63
CA VAL A 136 -6.31 13.00 -6.17
C VAL A 136 -4.86 12.77 -5.78
N VAL A 137 -4.14 11.91 -6.50
CA VAL A 137 -2.76 11.52 -6.15
C VAL A 137 -1.69 12.10 -7.07
N LEU A 138 -2.06 12.85 -8.12
CA LEU A 138 -1.09 13.36 -9.10
C LEU A 138 -0.03 14.28 -8.50
N SER A 139 -0.40 15.14 -7.53
CA SER A 139 0.56 16.01 -6.83
C SER A 139 1.65 15.20 -6.14
N ASN A 140 1.26 14.12 -5.46
CA ASN A 140 2.19 13.25 -4.73
C ASN A 140 3.10 12.48 -5.71
N LEU A 141 2.57 12.08 -6.87
CA LEU A 141 3.39 11.47 -7.93
C LEU A 141 4.37 12.47 -8.56
N MET A 142 3.97 13.74 -8.70
CA MET A 142 4.82 14.81 -9.20
C MET A 142 6.03 15.07 -8.29
N GLU A 143 5.85 15.02 -6.98
CA GLU A 143 6.93 15.18 -6.00
C GLU A 143 7.96 14.04 -6.08
N LEU A 144 7.51 12.83 -6.40
CA LEU A 144 8.36 11.64 -6.53
C LEU A 144 9.06 11.53 -7.90
N GLY A 145 8.48 12.14 -8.92
CA GLY A 145 8.90 11.98 -10.30
C GLY A 145 10.22 12.69 -10.66
N ASN A 146 10.96 12.13 -11.60
CA ASN A 146 12.00 12.83 -12.35
C ASN A 146 11.39 13.83 -13.36
N SER A 147 12.21 14.51 -14.15
CA SER A 147 11.74 15.51 -15.13
C SER A 147 10.73 14.95 -16.15
N THR A 148 10.94 13.74 -16.66
CA THR A 148 10.03 13.07 -17.61
C THR A 148 8.70 12.68 -16.96
N GLU A 149 8.76 12.14 -15.74
CA GLU A 149 7.60 11.75 -14.95
C GLU A 149 6.76 12.99 -14.59
N LYS A 150 7.41 14.11 -14.22
CA LYS A 150 6.76 15.42 -13.98
C LYS A 150 6.07 15.96 -15.24
N SER A 151 6.72 15.86 -16.41
CA SER A 151 6.09 16.23 -17.68
C SER A 151 4.86 15.36 -17.98
N THR A 152 4.88 14.09 -17.59
CA THR A 152 3.74 13.18 -17.76
C THR A 152 2.58 13.56 -16.86
N VAL A 153 2.85 14.01 -15.63
CA VAL A 153 1.82 14.56 -14.72
C VAL A 153 1.16 15.80 -15.33
N ALA A 154 1.93 16.75 -15.84
CA ALA A 154 1.37 17.95 -16.47
C ALA A 154 0.48 17.62 -17.69
N ASP A 155 0.87 16.62 -18.48
CA ASP A 155 0.06 16.08 -19.57
C ASP A 155 -1.27 15.49 -19.07
N LEU A 156 -1.24 14.72 -17.98
CA LEU A 156 -2.43 14.13 -17.37
C LEU A 156 -3.38 15.20 -16.82
N GLU A 157 -2.85 16.24 -16.18
CA GLU A 157 -3.63 17.39 -15.70
C GLU A 157 -4.32 18.13 -16.86
N ARG A 158 -3.63 18.32 -17.98
CA ARG A 158 -4.21 18.92 -19.19
C ARG A 158 -5.34 18.07 -19.76
N ILE A 159 -5.11 16.75 -19.93
CA ILE A 159 -6.15 15.82 -20.40
C ILE A 159 -7.36 15.84 -19.46
N ALA A 160 -7.11 15.93 -18.14
CA ALA A 160 -8.16 15.99 -17.14
C ALA A 160 -8.99 17.28 -17.23
N ALA A 161 -8.34 18.44 -17.35
CA ALA A 161 -9.01 19.72 -17.55
C ALA A 161 -9.86 19.72 -18.85
N ASP A 162 -9.28 19.25 -19.95
CA ASP A 162 -9.92 19.12 -21.26
C ASP A 162 -11.11 18.14 -21.25
N SER A 163 -11.10 17.15 -20.36
CA SER A 163 -12.19 16.19 -20.17
C SER A 163 -13.28 16.77 -19.27
N LYS A 164 -12.88 17.43 -18.18
CA LYS A 164 -13.80 18.09 -17.23
C LYS A 164 -14.64 19.15 -17.90
N ALA A 165 -14.06 19.97 -18.78
CA ALA A 165 -14.78 20.98 -19.56
C ALA A 165 -15.98 20.40 -20.34
N ILE A 166 -15.91 19.12 -20.75
CA ILE A 166 -17.00 18.43 -21.45
C ILE A 166 -17.99 17.85 -20.45
N TYR A 167 -17.54 17.07 -19.47
CA TYR A 167 -18.46 16.33 -18.60
C TYR A 167 -19.10 17.17 -17.50
N SER A 168 -18.57 18.36 -17.19
CA SER A 168 -19.15 19.25 -16.18
C SER A 168 -20.23 20.18 -16.73
N ASP A 169 -20.37 20.31 -18.05
CA ASP A 169 -21.43 21.09 -18.68
C ASP A 169 -22.55 20.18 -19.20
N PRO A 170 -23.83 20.44 -18.84
CA PRO A 170 -24.91 19.55 -19.20
C PRO A 170 -25.15 19.48 -20.71
N LYS A 171 -25.00 20.60 -21.44
CA LYS A 171 -25.22 20.61 -22.89
C LYS A 171 -24.11 19.84 -23.62
N GLN A 172 -22.87 20.03 -23.18
CA GLN A 172 -21.72 19.33 -23.76
C GLN A 172 -21.78 17.83 -23.48
N LEU A 173 -22.06 17.44 -22.22
CA LEU A 173 -22.19 16.04 -21.85
C LEU A 173 -23.36 15.35 -22.57
N MET A 174 -24.46 16.05 -22.85
CA MET A 174 -25.58 15.51 -23.61
C MET A 174 -25.31 15.41 -25.12
N SER A 175 -24.23 16.01 -25.65
CA SER A 175 -23.84 15.91 -27.06
C SER A 175 -23.05 14.62 -27.35
N ALA A 176 -23.57 13.75 -28.21
CA ALA A 176 -22.86 12.53 -28.64
C ALA A 176 -21.52 12.83 -29.35
N GLU A 177 -21.47 13.90 -30.14
CA GLU A 177 -20.27 14.36 -30.85
C GLU A 177 -19.15 14.80 -29.89
N LEU A 178 -19.49 15.25 -28.68
CA LEU A 178 -18.52 15.62 -27.64
C LEU A 178 -18.21 14.46 -26.69
N ARG A 179 -19.16 13.55 -26.45
CA ARG A 179 -18.91 12.31 -25.68
C ARG A 179 -17.93 11.37 -26.37
N ARG A 180 -17.96 11.26 -27.70
CA ARG A 180 -17.02 10.42 -28.47
C ARG A 180 -15.56 10.80 -28.24
N PRO A 181 -15.10 12.05 -28.44
CA PRO A 181 -13.73 12.44 -28.14
C PRO A 181 -13.43 12.41 -26.63
N LEU A 182 -14.42 12.67 -25.76
CA LEU A 182 -14.25 12.50 -24.30
C LEU A 182 -13.85 11.06 -23.96
N LYS A 183 -14.52 10.03 -24.48
CA LYS A 183 -14.12 8.63 -24.26
C LYS A 183 -12.66 8.36 -24.68
N GLY A 184 -12.23 8.93 -25.80
CA GLY A 184 -10.83 8.84 -26.25
C GLY A 184 -9.85 9.51 -25.27
N LYS A 185 -10.19 10.68 -24.73
CA LYS A 185 -9.38 11.36 -23.70
C LYS A 185 -9.32 10.56 -22.40
N LEU A 186 -10.43 9.97 -21.96
CA LEU A 186 -10.47 9.13 -20.76
C LEU A 186 -9.58 7.90 -20.89
N GLU A 187 -9.59 7.25 -22.05
CA GLU A 187 -8.71 6.11 -22.32
C GLU A 187 -7.24 6.54 -22.40
N GLN A 188 -6.95 7.68 -23.03
CA GLN A 188 -5.60 8.25 -23.06
C GLN A 188 -5.09 8.56 -21.65
N PHE A 189 -5.93 9.16 -20.81
CA PHE A 189 -5.61 9.42 -19.41
C PHE A 189 -5.30 8.12 -18.68
N ARG A 190 -6.18 7.11 -18.80
CA ARG A 190 -6.01 5.80 -18.16
C ARG A 190 -4.66 5.19 -18.50
N GLN A 191 -4.33 5.07 -19.78
CA GLN A 191 -3.07 4.44 -20.22
C GLN A 191 -1.84 5.18 -19.69
N LYS A 192 -1.80 6.52 -19.81
CA LYS A 192 -0.69 7.33 -19.32
C LYS A 192 -0.56 7.25 -17.79
N TYR A 193 -1.69 7.32 -17.09
CA TYR A 193 -1.74 7.27 -15.63
C TYR A 193 -1.27 5.90 -15.12
N ASP A 194 -1.79 4.81 -15.68
CA ASP A 194 -1.46 3.45 -15.25
C ASP A 194 0.04 3.18 -15.43
N GLN A 195 0.62 3.59 -16.55
CA GLN A 195 2.05 3.46 -16.80
C GLN A 195 2.89 4.28 -15.82
N LEU A 196 2.54 5.54 -15.59
CA LEU A 196 3.23 6.41 -14.65
C LEU A 196 3.15 5.87 -13.22
N TYR A 197 1.94 5.57 -12.76
CA TYR A 197 1.67 5.07 -11.42
C TYR A 197 2.40 3.76 -11.17
N TYR A 198 2.28 2.79 -12.10
CA TYR A 198 2.95 1.50 -11.97
C TYR A 198 4.48 1.64 -11.94
N GLY A 199 5.04 2.49 -12.80
CA GLY A 199 6.47 2.77 -12.83
C GLY A 199 6.99 3.34 -11.51
N LEU A 200 6.33 4.38 -11.00
CA LEU A 200 6.68 5.00 -9.72
C LEU A 200 6.48 4.03 -8.55
N HIS A 201 5.38 3.30 -8.52
CA HIS A 201 5.13 2.28 -7.50
C HIS A 201 6.27 1.24 -7.47
N GLN A 202 6.63 0.66 -8.62
CA GLN A 202 7.71 -0.32 -8.72
C GLN A 202 9.06 0.24 -8.25
N LYS A 203 9.34 1.51 -8.55
CA LYS A 203 10.58 2.21 -8.19
C LYS A 203 10.71 2.48 -6.69
N PHE A 204 9.63 2.86 -6.02
CA PHE A 204 9.68 3.35 -4.64
C PHE A 204 9.24 2.32 -3.60
N VAL A 205 8.26 1.47 -3.92
CA VAL A 205 7.70 0.51 -2.94
C VAL A 205 7.67 -0.93 -3.47
N GLY A 206 7.79 -1.15 -4.78
CA GLY A 206 7.85 -2.47 -5.41
C GLY A 206 9.27 -2.99 -5.58
N ASP A 207 9.47 -3.92 -6.51
CA ASP A 207 10.69 -4.73 -6.60
C ASP A 207 11.93 -3.97 -7.10
N LYS A 208 11.77 -2.79 -7.70
CA LYS A 208 12.91 -1.96 -8.17
C LYS A 208 13.48 -1.06 -7.09
N ALA A 209 12.85 -0.98 -5.91
CA ALA A 209 13.42 -0.27 -4.77
C ALA A 209 14.59 -1.09 -4.17
N PRO A 210 15.53 -0.45 -3.45
CA PRO A 210 16.80 -1.08 -3.02
C PRO A 210 16.63 -2.00 -1.79
N TRP A 211 15.65 -2.91 -1.80
CA TRP A 211 15.42 -3.85 -0.70
C TRP A 211 16.60 -4.81 -0.46
N GLY A 212 17.35 -5.11 -1.53
CA GLY A 212 18.58 -5.90 -1.44
C GLY A 212 19.62 -5.27 -0.52
N ASP A 213 19.70 -3.93 -0.45
CA ASP A 213 20.66 -3.24 0.41
C ASP A 213 20.35 -3.41 1.90
N LEU A 214 19.07 -3.51 2.27
CA LEU A 214 18.66 -3.85 3.64
C LEU A 214 19.14 -5.25 4.02
N THR A 215 19.03 -6.19 3.08
CA THR A 215 19.51 -7.57 3.27
C THR A 215 21.02 -7.59 3.47
N THR A 216 21.76 -6.85 2.64
CA THR A 216 23.21 -6.67 2.76
C THR A 216 23.61 -6.08 4.11
N ILE A 217 22.87 -5.08 4.63
CA ILE A 217 23.14 -4.52 5.97
C ILE A 217 22.98 -5.60 7.05
N ARG A 218 21.86 -6.36 7.03
CA ARG A 218 21.58 -7.41 8.02
C ARG A 218 22.61 -8.54 8.00
N GLN A 219 23.22 -8.79 6.84
CA GLN A 219 24.24 -9.82 6.64
C GLN A 219 25.67 -9.29 6.84
N SER A 220 25.86 -7.98 7.06
CA SER A 220 27.18 -7.42 7.30
C SER A 220 27.80 -7.94 8.60
N SER A 221 29.12 -8.08 8.60
CA SER A 221 29.92 -8.48 9.76
C SER A 221 29.64 -7.58 10.97
N HIS A 222 29.66 -6.25 10.79
CA HIS A 222 29.38 -5.29 11.87
C HIS A 222 27.98 -5.46 12.45
N PHE A 223 26.94 -5.66 11.63
CA PHE A 223 25.59 -5.84 12.15
C PHE A 223 25.46 -7.12 12.99
N ILE A 224 26.04 -8.22 12.51
CA ILE A 224 26.04 -9.51 13.21
C ILE A 224 26.80 -9.39 14.54
N ALA A 225 28.01 -8.81 14.51
CA ALA A 225 28.85 -8.60 15.68
C ALA A 225 28.18 -7.70 16.73
N LEU A 226 27.62 -6.55 16.32
CA LEU A 226 26.88 -5.66 17.22
C LEU A 226 25.66 -6.35 17.83
N ASN A 227 24.95 -7.18 17.06
CA ASN A 227 23.82 -7.94 17.59
C ASN A 227 24.24 -8.96 18.67
N GLN A 228 25.44 -9.54 18.57
CA GLN A 228 26.01 -10.43 19.58
C GLN A 228 26.49 -9.66 20.83
N LEU A 229 27.16 -8.52 20.63
CA LEU A 229 27.78 -7.72 21.68
C LEU A 229 26.76 -6.91 22.51
N LYS A 230 25.55 -6.67 22.00
CA LYS A 230 24.55 -5.80 22.65
C LYS A 230 24.12 -6.24 24.05
N GLY A 231 24.37 -7.49 24.43
CA GLY A 231 24.04 -8.01 25.75
C GLY A 231 25.13 -7.81 26.79
N LEU A 232 26.33 -7.34 26.40
CA LEU A 232 27.42 -7.10 27.35
C LEU A 232 27.00 -6.06 28.40
N PRO A 233 27.24 -6.29 29.70
CA PRO A 233 26.75 -5.41 30.78
C PRO A 233 27.22 -3.95 30.69
N PHE A 234 28.40 -3.72 30.14
CA PHE A 234 28.98 -2.38 29.98
C PHE A 234 28.58 -1.72 28.65
N ILE A 235 27.71 -2.32 27.83
CA ILE A 235 27.21 -1.77 26.57
C ILE A 235 25.72 -1.46 26.65
N SER A 236 25.32 -0.27 26.20
CA SER A 236 23.90 0.05 26.02
C SER A 236 23.38 -0.52 24.72
N SER A 237 22.40 -1.42 24.79
CA SER A 237 21.75 -2.01 23.61
C SER A 237 20.82 -1.04 22.85
N SER A 238 20.46 0.09 23.46
CA SER A 238 19.44 1.02 22.93
C SER A 238 19.76 1.55 21.52
N PRO A 239 20.98 2.07 21.22
CA PRO A 239 21.29 2.59 19.89
C PRO A 239 21.18 1.53 18.79
N PHE A 240 21.65 0.30 19.05
CA PHE A 240 21.53 -0.82 18.13
C PHE A 240 20.06 -1.20 17.89
N ASN A 241 19.27 -1.31 18.96
CA ASN A 241 17.85 -1.66 18.87
C ASN A 241 17.05 -0.61 18.08
N LEU A 242 17.33 0.68 18.26
CA LEU A 242 16.72 1.75 17.48
C LEU A 242 17.07 1.64 15.98
N LEU A 243 18.33 1.32 15.65
CA LEU A 243 18.77 1.11 14.27
C LEU A 243 18.09 -0.13 13.64
N ALA A 244 17.95 -1.22 14.39
CA ALA A 244 17.24 -2.43 13.94
C ALA A 244 15.74 -2.17 13.71
N LEU A 245 15.09 -1.37 14.58
CA LEU A 245 13.71 -0.94 14.39
C LEU A 245 13.56 -0.04 13.16
N GLU A 246 14.53 0.85 12.92
CA GLU A 246 14.56 1.71 11.73
C GLU A 246 14.62 0.87 10.44
N LEU A 247 15.52 -0.12 10.37
CA LEU A 247 15.58 -1.09 9.26
C LEU A 247 14.24 -1.78 9.02
N GLN A 248 13.61 -2.32 10.07
CA GLN A 248 12.32 -3.00 9.97
C GLN A 248 11.19 -2.04 9.53
N SER A 249 11.26 -0.76 9.93
CA SER A 249 10.28 0.25 9.52
C SER A 249 10.35 0.53 8.02
N ILE A 250 11.56 0.53 7.45
CA ILE A 250 11.79 0.73 6.01
C ILE A 250 11.30 -0.50 5.25
N GLU A 251 11.64 -1.69 5.70
CA GLU A 251 11.25 -2.96 5.06
C GLU A 251 9.73 -3.13 4.99
N ARG A 252 8.99 -2.67 6.01
CA ARG A 252 7.52 -2.68 6.01
C ARG A 252 6.87 -1.79 4.95
N LYS A 253 7.62 -0.90 4.30
CA LYS A 253 7.12 -0.11 3.15
C LYS A 253 7.14 -0.89 1.84
N ARG A 254 7.79 -2.06 1.78
CA ARG A 254 7.79 -2.93 0.61
C ARG A 254 6.38 -3.46 0.31
N CYS A 255 5.96 -3.36 -0.94
CA CYS A 255 4.70 -3.88 -1.44
C CYS A 255 4.96 -5.02 -2.44
N ASN A 256 4.50 -6.23 -2.12
CA ASN A 256 4.68 -7.43 -2.95
C ASN A 256 3.40 -7.85 -3.70
N GLU A 257 2.24 -7.29 -3.32
CA GLU A 257 0.93 -7.74 -3.83
C GLU A 257 0.46 -6.98 -5.09
N PHE A 258 1.12 -5.87 -5.43
CA PHE A 258 0.64 -4.97 -6.47
C PHE A 258 1.12 -5.37 -7.86
N ASN A 259 0.16 -5.51 -8.79
CA ASN A 259 0.42 -5.85 -10.19
C ASN A 259 -0.48 -5.02 -11.14
N ALA A 260 -0.28 -5.17 -12.45
CA ALA A 260 -1.03 -4.42 -13.46
C ALA A 260 -2.55 -4.70 -13.44
N GLN A 261 -2.99 -5.91 -13.08
CA GLN A 261 -4.43 -6.25 -13.01
C GLN A 261 -5.14 -5.49 -11.88
N VAL A 262 -4.44 -5.21 -10.78
CA VAL A 262 -4.99 -4.39 -9.68
C VAL A 262 -5.37 -2.99 -10.19
N LEU A 263 -4.63 -2.44 -11.16
CA LEU A 263 -4.93 -1.13 -11.76
C LEU A 263 -6.16 -1.14 -12.65
N GLU A 264 -6.63 -2.29 -13.13
CA GLU A 264 -7.89 -2.38 -13.87
C GLU A 264 -9.09 -2.01 -12.97
N THR A 265 -8.97 -2.27 -11.67
CA THR A 265 -10.05 -2.04 -10.68
C THR A 265 -9.80 -0.81 -9.82
N PHE A 266 -8.57 -0.56 -9.39
CA PHE A 266 -8.24 0.48 -8.41
C PHE A 266 -7.27 1.51 -8.99
N ALA A 267 -7.52 2.81 -8.77
CA ALA A 267 -6.60 3.88 -9.18
C ALA A 267 -5.32 3.89 -8.35
N VAL A 268 -5.43 3.43 -7.11
CA VAL A 268 -4.36 3.44 -6.12
C VAL A 268 -4.23 2.02 -5.58
N CYS A 269 -3.01 1.59 -5.27
CA CYS A 269 -2.74 0.30 -4.66
C CYS A 269 -3.52 0.15 -3.34
N PRO A 270 -4.45 -0.81 -3.23
CA PRO A 270 -5.26 -0.98 -2.02
C PRO A 270 -4.46 -1.59 -0.86
N TYR A 271 -3.28 -2.15 -1.13
CA TYR A 271 -2.46 -2.85 -0.14
C TYR A 271 -1.51 -1.92 0.61
N CYS A 272 -0.76 -1.07 -0.12
CA CYS A 272 0.24 -0.18 0.46
C CYS A 272 -0.18 1.30 0.48
N ARG A 273 -1.29 1.65 -0.19
CA ARG A 273 -1.82 3.02 -0.32
C ARG A 273 -0.83 4.04 -0.90
N PHE A 274 0.21 3.59 -1.60
CA PHE A 274 1.11 4.48 -2.32
C PHE A 274 0.31 5.39 -3.27
N PRO A 275 0.50 6.72 -3.31
CA PRO A 275 1.61 7.48 -2.73
C PRO A 275 1.26 8.26 -1.44
N GLU A 276 0.28 7.86 -0.63
CA GLU A 276 -0.12 8.60 0.59
C GLU A 276 1.05 8.83 1.58
N ASP A 277 2.00 7.88 1.65
CA ASP A 277 3.22 7.96 2.48
C ASP A 277 4.49 8.29 1.65
N SER A 278 4.34 9.04 0.56
CA SER A 278 5.41 9.29 -0.44
C SER A 278 6.71 9.83 0.17
N ALA A 279 6.64 10.73 1.16
CA ALA A 279 7.82 11.33 1.79
C ALA A 279 8.79 10.31 2.39
N VAL A 280 8.26 9.22 2.97
CA VAL A 280 9.05 8.15 3.57
C VAL A 280 9.63 7.22 2.50
N ALA A 281 8.85 6.96 1.44
CA ALA A 281 9.27 6.11 0.33
C ALA A 281 10.28 6.79 -0.61
N ALA A 282 10.20 8.11 -0.77
CA ALA A 282 11.03 8.91 -1.66
C ALA A 282 12.53 8.81 -1.35
N ASN A 283 12.88 8.64 -0.08
CA ASN A 283 14.25 8.65 0.40
C ASN A 283 14.68 7.30 1.00
N ILE A 284 14.14 6.18 0.53
CA ILE A 284 14.57 4.86 1.02
C ILE A 284 16.09 4.69 0.86
N SER A 285 16.66 5.05 -0.28
CA SER A 285 18.11 4.95 -0.52
C SER A 285 18.93 5.79 0.46
N GLY A 286 18.54 7.06 0.71
CA GLY A 286 19.27 7.90 1.66
C GLY A 286 19.10 7.45 3.11
N ARG A 287 17.94 6.89 3.48
CA ARG A 287 17.73 6.28 4.79
C ARG A 287 18.58 5.02 4.98
N ILE A 288 18.71 4.19 3.95
CA ILE A 288 19.61 3.03 3.94
C ILE A 288 21.07 3.49 4.11
N GLN A 289 21.49 4.53 3.41
CA GLN A 289 22.83 5.09 3.57
C GLN A 289 23.06 5.64 4.99
N ALA A 290 22.09 6.36 5.55
CA ALA A 290 22.18 6.86 6.93
C ALA A 290 22.29 5.72 7.94
N ILE A 291 21.58 4.60 7.74
CA ILE A 291 21.71 3.42 8.58
C ILE A 291 23.11 2.81 8.48
N ARG A 292 23.69 2.73 7.27
CA ARG A 292 25.07 2.24 7.10
C ARG A 292 26.06 3.10 7.90
N SER A 293 25.98 4.43 7.76
CA SER A 293 26.84 5.35 8.51
C SER A 293 26.67 5.21 10.03
N LYS A 294 25.42 5.17 10.53
CA LYS A 294 25.15 4.94 11.96
C LYS A 294 25.68 3.59 12.45
N LEU A 295 25.66 2.55 11.62
CA LEU A 295 26.18 1.24 11.96
C LEU A 295 27.71 1.28 12.14
N ASP A 296 28.42 1.95 11.25
CA ASP A 296 29.88 2.09 11.32
C ASP A 296 30.33 2.99 12.49
N GLU A 297 29.58 4.07 12.76
CA GLU A 297 29.77 4.91 13.95
C GLU A 297 29.57 4.09 15.23
N LEU A 298 28.51 3.29 15.29
CA LEU A 298 28.20 2.44 16.44
C LEU A 298 29.26 1.37 16.65
N TRP A 299 29.76 0.76 15.58
CA TRP A 299 30.87 -0.19 15.63
C TRP A 299 32.12 0.45 16.26
N THR A 300 32.52 1.62 15.76
CA THR A 300 33.70 2.34 16.25
C THR A 300 33.55 2.71 17.73
N ALA A 301 32.37 3.17 18.14
CA ALA A 301 32.07 3.53 19.52
C ALA A 301 32.15 2.31 20.45
N TRP A 302 31.54 1.18 20.07
CA TRP A 302 31.54 -0.03 20.89
C TRP A 302 32.92 -0.69 20.93
N GLU A 303 33.68 -0.68 19.84
CA GLU A 303 35.07 -1.14 19.83
C GLU A 303 35.90 -0.37 20.85
N SER A 304 35.86 0.96 20.81
CA SER A 304 36.59 1.80 21.76
C SER A 304 36.14 1.56 23.20
N GLN A 305 34.83 1.47 23.44
CA GLN A 305 34.28 1.20 24.76
C GLN A 305 34.70 -0.17 25.30
N ILE A 306 34.56 -1.24 24.50
CA ILE A 306 34.96 -2.60 24.89
C ILE A 306 36.44 -2.65 25.23
N ILE A 307 37.32 -2.08 24.40
CA ILE A 307 38.77 -2.10 24.63
C ILE A 307 39.14 -1.32 25.90
N SER A 308 38.49 -0.19 26.13
CA SER A 308 38.66 0.62 27.36
C SER A 308 38.24 -0.17 28.60
N GLU A 309 37.06 -0.80 28.58
CA GLU A 309 36.54 -1.59 29.70
C GLU A 309 37.41 -2.81 30.00
N ILE A 310 37.82 -3.56 28.98
CA ILE A 310 38.75 -4.69 29.15
C ILE A 310 40.06 -4.22 29.81
N SER A 311 40.56 -3.04 29.43
CA SER A 311 41.78 -2.48 29.99
C SER A 311 41.64 -2.13 31.47
N ASN A 312 40.45 -1.67 31.90
CA ASN A 312 40.13 -1.41 33.30
C ASN A 312 39.94 -2.70 34.12
N LEU A 313 39.57 -3.81 33.45
CA LEU A 313 39.35 -5.12 34.08
C LEU A 313 40.58 -6.04 34.02
N LYS A 314 41.77 -5.51 33.70
CA LYS A 314 43.01 -6.30 33.54
C LYS A 314 43.35 -7.19 34.74
N GLU A 315 43.08 -6.72 35.96
CA GLU A 315 43.36 -7.49 37.19
C GLU A 315 42.50 -8.77 37.27
N ARG A 316 41.28 -8.73 36.71
CA ARG A 316 40.35 -9.87 36.67
C ARG A 316 40.72 -10.93 35.65
N LEU A 317 41.65 -10.66 34.72
CA LEU A 317 42.11 -11.64 33.73
C LEU A 317 42.68 -12.90 34.40
N SER A 318 43.28 -12.75 35.59
CA SER A 318 43.80 -13.85 36.41
C SER A 318 42.71 -14.83 36.89
N LEU A 319 41.44 -14.42 36.89
CA LEU A 319 40.29 -15.20 37.34
C LEU A 319 39.59 -15.96 36.20
N LEU A 320 39.95 -15.65 34.95
CA LEU A 320 39.47 -16.38 33.78
C LEU A 320 40.26 -17.68 33.58
N SER A 321 39.62 -18.65 32.92
CA SER A 321 40.31 -19.85 32.42
C SER A 321 41.43 -19.48 31.44
N ALA A 322 42.43 -20.36 31.29
CA ALA A 322 43.58 -20.09 30.43
C ALA A 322 43.19 -19.78 28.97
N SER A 323 42.20 -20.50 28.42
CA SER A 323 41.68 -20.27 27.06
C SER A 323 40.99 -18.91 26.92
N GLN A 324 40.07 -18.58 27.84
CA GLN A 324 39.37 -17.29 27.84
C GLN A 324 40.35 -16.12 28.01
N ARG A 325 41.33 -16.27 28.91
CA ARG A 325 42.38 -15.27 29.12
C ARG A 325 43.15 -15.00 27.83
N GLN A 326 43.50 -16.04 27.07
CA GLN A 326 44.21 -15.88 25.80
C GLN A 326 43.41 -15.06 24.80
N PHE A 327 42.11 -15.34 24.63
CA PHE A 327 41.25 -14.57 23.72
C PHE A 327 41.21 -13.08 24.07
N ILE A 328 41.10 -12.75 25.36
CA ILE A 328 41.09 -11.36 25.81
C ILE A 328 42.47 -10.70 25.65
N GLN A 329 43.56 -11.41 25.94
CA GLN A 329 44.92 -10.89 25.77
C GLN A 329 45.23 -10.60 24.30
N ASP A 330 44.85 -11.49 23.38
CA ASP A 330 44.98 -11.28 21.94
C ASP A 330 44.18 -10.05 21.48
N LEU A 331 42.99 -9.85 22.06
CA LEU A 331 42.15 -8.69 21.77
C LEU A 331 42.80 -7.38 22.25
N ILE A 332 43.34 -7.35 23.46
CA ILE A 332 44.09 -6.21 24.01
C ILE A 332 45.31 -5.90 23.13
N GLN A 333 46.05 -6.93 22.72
CA GLN A 333 47.25 -6.75 21.89
C GLN A 333 46.92 -6.17 20.52
N LYS A 334 45.82 -6.61 19.90
CA LYS A 334 45.36 -6.09 18.61
C LYS A 334 44.77 -4.69 18.72
N GLY A 335 44.20 -4.34 19.87
CA GLY A 335 43.57 -3.04 20.10
C GLY A 335 42.39 -2.75 19.17
N ARG A 336 41.74 -3.80 18.65
CA ARG A 336 40.57 -3.73 17.77
C ARG A 336 39.75 -5.02 17.86
N LEU A 337 38.44 -4.94 17.74
CA LEU A 337 37.57 -6.10 17.64
C LEU A 337 37.80 -6.82 16.30
N PRO A 338 37.69 -8.16 16.26
CA PRO A 338 37.69 -8.88 14.99
C PRO A 338 36.37 -8.64 14.25
N ASP A 339 36.41 -8.64 12.92
CA ASP A 339 35.21 -8.48 12.08
C ASP A 339 34.14 -9.54 12.38
N THR A 340 34.56 -10.74 12.79
CA THR A 340 33.67 -11.81 13.24
C THR A 340 33.95 -12.14 14.70
N ILE A 341 32.95 -12.00 15.55
CA ILE A 341 33.03 -12.36 16.97
C ILE A 341 32.72 -13.86 17.10
N SER A 342 33.71 -14.65 17.52
CA SER A 342 33.49 -16.06 17.83
C SER A 342 32.73 -16.22 19.15
N ASP A 343 32.01 -17.34 19.30
CA ASP A 343 31.29 -17.66 20.54
C ASP A 343 32.22 -17.75 21.75
N ASP A 344 33.45 -18.23 21.56
CA ASP A 344 34.47 -18.29 22.61
C ASP A 344 34.91 -16.89 23.08
N LEU A 345 35.13 -15.96 22.15
CA LEU A 345 35.48 -14.58 22.48
C LEU A 345 34.31 -13.90 23.19
N LEU A 346 33.09 -14.09 22.69
CA LEU A 346 31.89 -13.54 23.31
C LEU A 346 31.72 -14.06 24.74
N THR A 347 31.90 -15.37 24.95
CA THR A 347 31.85 -16.00 26.28
C THR A 347 32.92 -15.43 27.20
N ALA A 348 34.16 -15.25 26.70
CA ALA A 348 35.23 -14.65 27.48
C ALA A 348 34.93 -13.21 27.90
N LEU A 349 34.31 -12.40 27.01
CA LEU A 349 33.87 -11.03 27.31
C LEU A 349 32.78 -11.00 28.38
N TYR A 350 31.78 -11.89 28.28
CA TYR A 350 30.74 -12.02 29.30
C TYR A 350 31.33 -12.43 30.64
N GLU A 351 32.18 -13.47 30.68
CA GLU A 351 32.81 -13.92 31.91
C GLU A 351 33.67 -12.83 32.57
N LEU A 352 34.43 -12.05 31.78
CA LEU A 352 35.20 -10.92 32.29
C LEU A 352 34.32 -9.82 32.89
N SER A 353 33.13 -9.61 32.31
CA SER A 353 32.17 -8.62 32.78
C SER A 353 31.44 -9.01 34.07
N ARG A 354 31.50 -10.28 34.47
CA ARG A 354 30.90 -10.76 35.71
C ARG A 354 31.72 -10.31 36.92
N ASP A 355 31.05 -10.16 38.05
CA ASP A 355 31.70 -9.85 39.33
C ASP A 355 32.27 -11.13 39.95
N LEU A 356 33.30 -11.67 39.31
CA LEU A 356 33.97 -12.91 39.71
C LEU A 356 34.49 -12.78 41.15
N GLN A 357 34.19 -13.80 41.97
CA GLN A 357 34.55 -13.84 43.39
C GLN A 357 35.77 -14.73 43.58
N PRO A 358 36.99 -14.15 43.69
CA PRO A 358 38.18 -14.95 43.96
C PRO A 358 38.10 -15.55 45.37
N VAL A 359 38.35 -16.86 45.45
CA VAL A 359 38.49 -17.57 46.73
C VAL A 359 39.83 -18.28 46.70
N GLU A 360 40.65 -18.08 47.73
CA GLU A 360 41.93 -18.77 47.83
C GLU A 360 41.75 -20.13 48.49
N LEU A 361 42.34 -21.16 47.89
CA LEU A 361 42.47 -22.50 48.47
C LEU A 361 43.94 -22.76 48.73
N ASP A 362 44.30 -22.79 50.00
CA ASP A 362 45.62 -23.19 50.47
C ASP A 362 45.66 -24.71 50.66
N LEU A 363 46.55 -25.40 49.94
CA LEU A 363 46.67 -26.85 50.01
C LEU A 363 47.17 -27.37 51.36
N LYS A 364 47.92 -26.60 52.14
CA LYS A 364 48.28 -26.98 53.52
C LYS A 364 47.05 -26.94 54.42
N GLN A 365 46.24 -25.88 54.33
CA GLN A 365 45.03 -25.76 55.13
C GLN A 365 43.99 -26.83 54.77
N LEU A 366 43.85 -27.16 53.48
CA LEU A 366 43.05 -28.30 53.05
C LEU A 366 43.60 -29.61 53.64
N GLY A 367 44.93 -29.81 53.59
CA GLY A 367 45.60 -30.96 54.17
C GLY A 367 45.32 -31.11 55.67
N ASP A 368 45.50 -30.03 56.43
CA ASP A 368 45.23 -29.99 57.87
C ASP A 368 43.75 -30.24 58.18
N TYR A 369 42.84 -29.67 57.37
CA TYR A 369 41.41 -29.92 57.49
C TYR A 369 41.07 -31.40 57.27
N LEU A 370 41.61 -32.02 56.23
CA LEU A 370 41.38 -33.44 55.95
C LEU A 370 41.96 -34.33 57.06
N LEU A 371 43.17 -34.03 57.56
CA LEU A 371 43.79 -34.74 58.68
C LEU A 371 42.96 -34.62 59.98
N SER A 372 42.25 -33.50 60.18
CA SER A 372 41.35 -33.32 61.33
C SER A 372 40.12 -34.25 61.30
N LYS A 373 39.74 -34.76 60.12
CA LYS A 373 38.61 -35.71 59.97
C LYS A 373 39.04 -37.16 60.21
N GLY A 374 40.34 -37.47 60.09
CA GLY A 374 40.91 -38.77 60.37
C GLY A 374 42.13 -39.08 59.50
N SER A 375 43.05 -39.91 60.00
CA SER A 375 44.26 -40.33 59.27
C SER A 375 44.01 -41.41 58.21
N ALA A 376 42.83 -42.03 58.23
CA ALA A 376 42.36 -42.97 57.22
C ALA A 376 40.87 -42.73 56.97
N LEU A 377 40.53 -42.28 55.77
CA LEU A 377 39.16 -42.01 55.33
C LEU A 377 38.80 -42.99 54.20
N THR A 378 37.55 -43.45 54.19
CA THR A 378 36.98 -44.12 53.01
C THR A 378 36.83 -43.14 51.85
N GLU A 379 36.65 -43.65 50.62
CA GLU A 379 36.47 -42.77 49.44
C GLU A 379 35.30 -41.79 49.61
N ALA A 380 34.18 -42.27 50.17
CA ALA A 380 32.99 -41.45 50.40
C ALA A 380 33.26 -40.34 51.42
N GLU A 381 33.97 -40.65 52.51
CA GLU A 381 34.33 -39.69 53.56
C GLU A 381 35.33 -38.64 53.05
N LEU A 382 36.29 -39.03 52.20
CA LEU A 382 37.25 -38.11 51.60
C LEU A 382 36.56 -37.10 50.67
N ARG A 383 35.68 -37.58 49.78
CA ARG A 383 34.89 -36.70 48.88
C ARG A 383 34.04 -35.72 49.69
N ALA A 384 33.29 -36.22 50.68
CA ALA A 384 32.47 -35.39 51.55
C ALA A 384 33.29 -34.33 52.31
N SER A 385 34.47 -34.70 52.80
CA SER A 385 35.35 -33.76 53.52
C SER A 385 35.91 -32.66 52.62
N VAL A 386 36.26 -32.98 51.36
CA VAL A 386 36.68 -31.98 50.37
C VAL A 386 35.52 -31.06 50.01
N ASP A 387 34.33 -31.62 49.77
CA ASP A 387 33.12 -30.84 49.47
C ASP A 387 32.74 -29.92 50.65
N ASP A 388 32.82 -30.40 51.90
CA ASP A 388 32.60 -29.58 53.10
C ASP A 388 33.59 -28.42 53.20
N TYR A 389 34.88 -28.67 52.94
CA TYR A 389 35.88 -27.61 52.94
C TYR A 389 35.62 -26.58 51.84
N ILE A 390 35.30 -27.03 50.62
CA ILE A 390 34.93 -26.14 49.51
C ILE A 390 33.69 -25.30 49.88
N ASN A 391 32.67 -25.91 50.47
CA ASN A 391 31.48 -25.19 50.94
C ASN A 391 31.81 -24.17 52.04
N GLN A 392 32.78 -24.46 52.91
CA GLN A 392 33.24 -23.56 53.95
C GLN A 392 33.97 -22.33 53.38
N ILE A 393 34.92 -22.52 52.47
CA ILE A 393 35.69 -21.41 51.88
C ILE A 393 34.87 -20.57 50.89
N THR A 394 33.79 -21.14 50.35
CA THR A 394 32.85 -20.46 49.43
C THR A 394 31.57 -20.00 50.13
N GLN A 395 31.52 -20.06 51.46
CA GLN A 395 30.33 -19.68 52.22
C GLN A 395 29.99 -18.19 52.00
N GLY A 396 28.74 -17.91 51.61
CA GLY A 396 28.29 -16.55 51.31
C GLY A 396 28.61 -16.07 49.89
N CYS A 397 29.30 -16.87 49.08
CA CYS A 397 29.55 -16.59 47.66
C CYS A 397 28.41 -17.08 46.76
N GLN A 398 28.27 -16.47 45.59
CA GLN A 398 27.41 -16.98 44.52
C GLN A 398 28.18 -18.05 43.73
N ARG A 399 27.72 -19.30 43.79
CA ARG A 399 28.45 -20.48 43.27
C ARG A 399 28.92 -20.33 41.82
N ASP A 400 28.15 -19.66 40.98
CA ASP A 400 28.42 -19.43 39.56
C ASP A 400 29.51 -18.37 39.30
N LEU A 401 29.81 -17.52 40.28
CA LEU A 401 30.82 -16.45 40.23
C LEU A 401 32.14 -16.82 40.92
N VAL A 402 32.17 -17.88 41.73
CA VAL A 402 33.38 -18.29 42.47
C VAL A 402 34.49 -18.72 41.52
N ARG A 403 35.71 -18.24 41.76
CA ARG A 403 36.94 -18.69 41.10
C ARG A 403 37.97 -19.08 42.15
N ILE A 404 38.26 -20.38 42.26
CA ILE A 404 39.17 -20.92 43.27
C ILE A 404 40.61 -20.83 42.77
N ASN A 405 41.42 -20.02 43.44
CA ASN A 405 42.85 -19.90 43.20
C ASN A 405 43.60 -20.84 44.14
N ILE A 406 44.28 -21.84 43.59
CA ILE A 406 45.03 -22.82 44.39
C ILE A 406 46.42 -22.26 44.70
N LYS A 407 46.78 -22.24 45.97
CA LYS A 407 48.11 -21.89 46.47
C LYS A 407 48.72 -23.04 47.26
N ILE A 408 50.05 -23.13 47.21
CA ILE A 408 50.88 -23.98 48.07
C ILE A 408 51.87 -23.02 48.71
N GLU A 409 51.59 -22.56 49.92
CA GLU A 409 52.56 -21.82 50.76
C GLU A 409 53.09 -22.73 51.86
#